data_AF-A0A2N5K439-F1
#
_entry.id   AF-A0A2N5K439-F1
#
_cell.length_a   1.000
_cell.length_b   1.000
_cell.length_c   1.000
_cell.angle_alpha   90.00
_cell.angle_beta   90.00
_cell.angle_gamma   90.00
#
_symmetry.space_group_name_H-M   'P 1'
#
loop_
_entity.id
_entity.type
_entity.pdbx_description
1 polymer ?
#
loop_
_entity_poly.entity_id
_entity_poly.type
_entity_poly.pdbx_seq_one_letter_code
_entity_poly.pdbx_strand_id
1 'polypeptide(L)'
;MLLGLYGVSRVEEFTGIYHGKDRRNYNNLAQADYSKAVKCRFEGDAPSGDPDCDNAYVYSGDTYDFFNKGFGRDSYDNQGSPLISYVHYASEICPNAFWNGQFMTYCSTFPHDDVAGHEITHGVTEFSANLVYAYQPGALNESFSDIFGEAIDLLNSQENELDSRWLIGEGIAPAVALRDMEDPESLPWQNPATCGSRFYSCSTSDSGGVHTNSGVPNKAFVLMVDGGSFNGRTVKGIGLNKSVAIQYRTLSRYLTPYSNFTDDYEALLASCRDLTNKRIYDADPETGGAALRERIAKTDCAQVRTALDAVEMTKAVCTDTAPTAAGPLCASGQTVASLYREDHETGSAGWTASNDPALYTAQNWTVATDFVASGTHAWRINNELTSCSAVDYTSDVYLVSPSVNLAGTSRPVLRFVHDFFTESGYDGGTIEININGEWVKLAGNDFTLNGYNGEISGAPNATTLDAEAFTGYRNPGSFPNLKYSESRVDLSRYVPQDSDGTVQFRFRFGTDYCNGTEVGWYLDDVEVYECKLP
;
A
#
# COMPACT_ATOMS: atom_id res chain seq x y z
N MET A 1 53.94 -13.15 -56.41
CA MET A 1 54.07 -12.34 -55.17
C MET A 1 52.73 -11.65 -54.95
N LEU A 2 52.25 -11.65 -53.71
CA LEU A 2 50.98 -11.12 -53.17
C LEU A 2 49.73 -12.03 -53.16
N LEU A 3 49.31 -12.27 -51.92
CA LEU A 3 48.04 -12.79 -51.42
C LEU A 3 46.87 -11.81 -51.70
N GLY A 4 45.64 -12.32 -51.68
CA GLY A 4 44.43 -11.47 -51.68
C GLY A 4 43.11 -12.21 -51.59
N LEU A 5 42.81 -12.73 -50.39
CA LEU A 5 41.51 -12.80 -49.70
C LEU A 5 40.24 -13.16 -50.49
N TYR A 6 39.74 -14.37 -50.21
CA TYR A 6 38.35 -14.79 -50.45
C TYR A 6 37.39 -13.92 -49.64
N GLY A 7 36.43 -13.31 -50.33
CA GLY A 7 35.29 -12.64 -49.70
C GLY A 7 34.40 -13.65 -48.99
N VAL A 8 34.24 -13.47 -47.68
CA VAL A 8 33.21 -14.13 -46.90
C VAL A 8 32.18 -13.07 -46.56
N SER A 9 30.94 -13.33 -46.97
CA SER A 9 29.75 -12.58 -46.58
C SER A 9 29.69 -12.49 -45.05
N ARG A 10 29.57 -11.27 -44.51
CA ARG A 10 29.08 -11.09 -43.14
C ARG A 10 27.61 -11.52 -43.15
N VAL A 11 27.37 -12.73 -42.66
CA VAL A 11 26.11 -13.09 -42.03
C VAL A 11 26.02 -12.19 -40.80
N GLU A 12 25.00 -11.35 -40.73
CA GLU A 12 24.64 -10.68 -39.48
C GLU A 12 24.28 -11.78 -38.47
N GLU A 13 25.21 -12.07 -37.56
CA GLU A 13 24.91 -12.80 -36.34
C GLU A 13 23.93 -11.95 -35.54
N PHE A 14 22.63 -12.26 -35.68
CA PHE A 14 21.68 -11.99 -34.62
C PHE A 14 22.15 -12.77 -33.39
N THR A 15 22.94 -12.13 -32.54
CA THR A 15 23.21 -12.65 -31.20
C THR A 15 21.88 -12.62 -30.45
N GLY A 16 21.24 -13.78 -30.36
CA GLY A 16 20.16 -14.06 -29.40
C GLY A 16 20.68 -14.02 -27.96
N ILE A 17 21.22 -12.88 -27.56
CA ILE A 17 21.36 -12.51 -26.17
C ILE A 17 19.96 -12.04 -25.79
N TYR A 18 19.29 -12.77 -24.90
CA TYR A 18 18.21 -12.19 -24.13
C TYR A 18 18.79 -10.94 -23.45
N HIS A 19 18.55 -9.76 -24.02
CA HIS A 19 18.78 -8.52 -23.30
C HIS A 19 17.73 -8.52 -22.19
N GLY A 20 18.15 -8.67 -20.93
CA GLY A 20 17.23 -8.67 -19.79
C GLY A 20 16.42 -7.36 -19.68
N LYS A 21 16.93 -6.29 -20.31
CA LYS A 21 16.29 -4.99 -20.41
C LYS A 21 15.49 -4.87 -21.72
N ASP A 22 14.19 -4.59 -21.60
CA ASP A 22 13.27 -4.31 -22.72
C ASP A 22 12.55 -2.97 -22.46
N ARG A 23 13.09 -1.87 -23.00
CA ARG A 23 12.49 -0.53 -22.89
C ARG A 23 11.64 -0.21 -24.10
N ARG A 24 10.44 0.33 -23.86
CA ARG A 24 9.49 0.71 -24.93
C ARG A 24 8.87 2.07 -24.65
N ASN A 25 9.43 3.11 -25.27
CA ASN A 25 8.98 4.48 -25.06
C ASN A 25 8.12 4.98 -26.22
N TYR A 26 7.04 5.66 -25.88
CA TYR A 26 6.05 6.20 -26.79
C TYR A 26 5.83 7.68 -26.52
N ASN A 27 5.59 8.44 -27.58
CA ASN A 27 5.11 9.81 -27.49
C ASN A 27 3.58 9.82 -27.50
N ASN A 28 2.95 10.39 -26.47
CA ASN A 28 1.51 10.39 -26.27
C ASN A 28 0.89 11.81 -26.24
N LEU A 29 0.98 12.52 -27.37
CA LEU A 29 0.28 13.80 -27.57
C LEU A 29 -1.26 13.68 -27.59
N ALA A 30 -1.80 12.47 -27.65
CA ALA A 30 -3.23 12.20 -27.81
C ALA A 30 -4.00 12.09 -26.47
N GLN A 31 -3.42 12.61 -25.38
CA GLN A 31 -4.02 12.62 -24.03
C GLN A 31 -4.22 11.20 -23.47
N ALA A 32 -5.38 10.90 -22.88
CA ALA A 32 -5.69 9.62 -22.20
C ALA A 32 -5.82 8.39 -23.14
N ASP A 33 -5.72 8.56 -24.46
CA ASP A 33 -5.83 7.46 -25.42
C ASP A 33 -4.46 6.88 -25.80
N TYR A 34 -3.92 6.02 -24.93
CA TYR A 34 -2.64 5.33 -25.14
C TYR A 34 -2.58 4.53 -26.44
N SER A 35 -3.72 4.12 -27.02
CA SER A 35 -3.76 3.36 -28.28
C SER A 35 -3.28 4.18 -29.49
N LYS A 36 -3.27 5.51 -29.37
CA LYS A 36 -2.79 6.45 -30.40
C LYS A 36 -1.34 6.87 -30.20
N ALA A 37 -0.69 6.43 -29.13
CA ALA A 37 0.68 6.79 -28.86
C ALA A 37 1.61 6.27 -29.98
N VAL A 38 2.57 7.11 -30.37
CA VAL A 38 3.49 6.80 -31.47
C VAL A 38 4.79 6.30 -30.88
N LYS A 39 5.34 5.21 -31.42
CA LYS A 39 6.67 4.72 -31.05
C LYS A 39 7.66 5.88 -31.11
N CYS A 40 8.37 6.10 -30.01
CA CYS A 40 9.43 7.08 -29.95
C CYS A 40 10.81 6.40 -29.94
N ARG A 41 11.10 5.57 -28.94
CA ARG A 41 12.41 4.88 -28.82
C ARG A 41 12.29 3.56 -28.07
N PHE A 42 12.69 2.46 -28.69
CA PHE A 42 12.71 1.14 -28.06
C PHE A 42 14.14 0.67 -27.79
N GLU A 43 14.28 -0.44 -27.06
CA GLU A 43 15.58 -1.06 -26.77
C GLU A 43 16.43 -1.22 -28.05
N GLY A 44 17.65 -0.70 -28.00
CA GLY A 44 18.61 -0.74 -29.11
C GLY A 44 18.47 0.35 -30.17
N ASP A 45 17.40 1.16 -30.13
CA ASP A 45 17.24 2.28 -31.05
C ASP A 45 18.22 3.44 -30.71
N ALA A 46 18.65 4.15 -31.75
CA ALA A 46 19.39 5.40 -31.60
C ALA A 46 18.53 6.49 -30.91
N PRO A 47 19.16 7.52 -30.31
CA PRO A 47 18.43 8.66 -29.74
C PRO A 47 17.41 9.25 -30.72
N SER A 48 16.22 9.53 -30.20
CA SER A 48 15.08 10.04 -30.96
C SER A 48 15.21 11.53 -31.29
N GLY A 49 15.99 12.27 -30.50
CA GLY A 49 16.08 13.73 -30.56
C GLY A 49 14.96 14.46 -29.82
N ASP A 50 14.04 13.70 -29.20
CA ASP A 50 13.02 14.18 -28.27
C ASP A 50 13.54 14.00 -26.84
N PRO A 51 13.85 15.09 -26.10
CA PRO A 51 14.49 15.00 -24.78
C PRO A 51 13.72 14.14 -23.79
N ASP A 52 12.40 14.30 -23.67
CA ASP A 52 11.59 13.56 -22.70
C ASP A 52 11.65 12.04 -22.99
N CYS A 53 11.59 11.68 -24.26
CA CYS A 53 11.66 10.29 -24.69
C CYS A 53 13.05 9.68 -24.51
N ASP A 54 14.10 10.45 -24.79
CA ASP A 54 15.49 10.01 -24.63
C ASP A 54 15.86 9.91 -23.15
N ASN A 55 15.40 10.82 -22.30
CA ASN A 55 15.54 10.76 -20.85
C ASN A 55 14.81 9.55 -20.26
N ALA A 56 13.52 9.37 -20.59
CA ALA A 56 12.77 8.20 -20.16
C ALA A 56 13.45 6.88 -20.58
N TYR A 57 14.17 6.87 -21.73
CA TYR A 57 14.93 5.71 -22.18
C TYR A 57 16.19 5.46 -21.34
N VAL A 58 16.94 6.51 -21.05
CA VAL A 58 18.17 6.43 -20.26
C VAL A 58 17.84 6.02 -18.83
N TYR A 59 17.00 6.79 -18.15
CA TYR A 59 16.74 6.63 -16.71
C TYR A 59 16.02 5.32 -16.38
N SER A 60 15.03 4.88 -17.17
CA SER A 60 14.45 3.55 -16.99
C SER A 60 15.48 2.42 -17.15
N GLY A 61 16.50 2.64 -17.98
CA GLY A 61 17.60 1.70 -18.13
C GLY A 61 18.52 1.68 -16.92
N ASP A 62 18.79 2.83 -16.32
CA ASP A 62 19.63 2.94 -15.14
C ASP A 62 18.93 2.35 -13.91
N THR A 63 17.61 2.58 -13.77
CA THR A 63 16.78 1.90 -12.77
C THR A 63 16.79 0.38 -12.91
N TYR A 64 16.61 -0.15 -14.14
CA TYR A 64 16.71 -1.59 -14.38
C TYR A 64 18.07 -2.13 -13.94
N ASP A 65 19.15 -1.44 -14.33
CA ASP A 65 20.51 -1.86 -14.04
C ASP A 65 20.80 -1.86 -12.54
N PHE A 66 20.36 -0.84 -11.81
CA PHE A 66 20.51 -0.75 -10.37
C PHE A 66 19.89 -1.97 -9.66
N PHE A 67 18.62 -2.28 -9.94
CA PHE A 67 17.92 -3.40 -9.33
C PHE A 67 18.49 -4.76 -9.77
N ASN A 68 18.82 -4.90 -11.06
CA ASN A 68 19.34 -6.14 -11.62
C ASN A 68 20.76 -6.46 -11.12
N LYS A 69 21.69 -5.50 -11.22
CA LYS A 69 23.07 -5.68 -10.79
C LYS A 69 23.17 -5.79 -9.27
N GLY A 70 22.50 -4.89 -8.55
CA GLY A 70 22.57 -4.81 -7.09
C GLY A 70 21.90 -6.00 -6.40
N PHE A 71 20.72 -6.39 -6.86
CA PHE A 71 19.85 -7.32 -6.13
C PHE A 71 19.41 -8.55 -6.92
N GLY A 72 19.89 -8.70 -8.15
CA GLY A 72 19.46 -9.79 -9.03
C GLY A 72 17.98 -9.72 -9.42
N ARG A 73 17.34 -8.55 -9.26
CA ARG A 73 15.92 -8.37 -9.61
C ARG A 73 15.77 -8.12 -11.10
N ASP A 74 15.03 -8.97 -11.80
CA ASP A 74 14.80 -8.82 -13.24
C ASP A 74 13.56 -7.96 -13.51
N SER A 75 13.75 -6.65 -13.74
CA SER A 75 12.69 -5.64 -13.89
C SER A 75 11.85 -5.40 -12.62
N TYR A 76 10.80 -4.59 -12.74
CA TYR A 76 9.95 -4.19 -11.61
C TYR A 76 9.18 -5.37 -10.98
N ASP A 77 8.94 -6.46 -11.70
CA ASP A 77 8.18 -7.64 -11.24
C ASP A 77 9.04 -8.87 -10.95
N ASN A 78 10.36 -8.75 -11.10
CA ASN A 78 11.32 -9.86 -11.02
C ASN A 78 11.07 -10.99 -12.06
N GLN A 79 10.41 -10.68 -13.18
CA GLN A 79 10.12 -11.61 -14.27
C GLN A 79 10.50 -11.05 -15.65
N GLY A 80 11.27 -9.96 -15.69
CA GLY A 80 11.77 -9.37 -16.94
C GLY A 80 10.69 -8.65 -17.74
N SER A 81 9.64 -8.14 -17.07
CA SER A 81 8.61 -7.38 -17.77
C SER A 81 9.17 -6.13 -18.46
N PRO A 82 8.65 -5.74 -19.64
CA PRO A 82 9.11 -4.56 -20.35
C PRO A 82 8.87 -3.28 -19.55
N LEU A 83 9.84 -2.37 -19.59
CA LEU A 83 9.72 -1.01 -19.05
C LEU A 83 9.10 -0.12 -20.12
N ILE A 84 7.80 0.16 -19.97
CA ILE A 84 7.01 0.92 -20.93
C ILE A 84 6.83 2.34 -20.39
N SER A 85 7.19 3.35 -21.19
CA SER A 85 7.02 4.76 -20.84
C SER A 85 6.21 5.52 -21.88
N TYR A 86 5.25 6.33 -21.45
CA TYR A 86 4.55 7.30 -22.29
C TYR A 86 4.95 8.71 -21.88
N VAL A 87 5.53 9.45 -22.82
CA VAL A 87 5.98 10.84 -22.60
C VAL A 87 5.08 11.83 -23.33
N HIS A 88 5.21 13.12 -22.99
CA HIS A 88 4.35 14.21 -23.48
C HIS A 88 2.86 13.99 -23.20
N TYR A 89 2.56 13.30 -22.09
CA TYR A 89 1.19 13.16 -21.65
C TYR A 89 0.59 14.55 -21.39
N ALA A 90 -0.56 14.81 -21.97
CA ALA A 90 -1.23 16.10 -21.89
C ALA A 90 -2.67 15.90 -21.43
N SER A 91 -2.94 16.08 -20.14
CA SER A 91 -4.29 16.01 -19.58
C SER A 91 -4.44 16.97 -18.40
N GLU A 92 -5.60 16.98 -17.76
CA GLU A 92 -5.90 17.83 -16.60
C GLU A 92 -5.11 17.48 -15.34
N ILE A 93 -4.53 16.29 -15.26
CA ILE A 93 -3.68 15.89 -14.14
C ILE A 93 -2.25 16.45 -14.26
N CYS A 94 -1.88 17.03 -15.42
CA CYS A 94 -0.57 17.64 -15.59
C CYS A 94 -0.48 19.00 -14.87
N PRO A 95 0.69 19.36 -14.31
CA PRO A 95 1.99 18.67 -14.41
C PRO A 95 2.12 17.49 -13.43
N ASN A 96 2.47 16.28 -13.92
CA ASN A 96 2.63 15.07 -13.10
C ASN A 96 3.43 13.95 -13.81
N ALA A 97 3.84 12.94 -13.05
CA ALA A 97 4.23 11.61 -13.54
C ALA A 97 3.54 10.53 -12.68
N PHE A 98 3.35 9.33 -13.22
CA PHE A 98 2.74 8.22 -12.46
C PHE A 98 3.01 6.85 -13.09
N TRP A 99 3.12 5.84 -12.22
CA TRP A 99 2.91 4.42 -12.51
C TRP A 99 1.42 4.06 -12.39
N ASN A 100 0.91 3.23 -13.31
CA ASN A 100 -0.51 2.84 -13.32
C ASN A 100 -0.75 1.32 -13.11
N GLY A 101 0.25 0.58 -12.66
CA GLY A 101 0.21 -0.89 -12.57
C GLY A 101 0.79 -1.62 -13.78
N GLN A 102 1.04 -0.90 -14.90
CA GLN A 102 1.53 -1.52 -16.14
C GLN A 102 2.64 -0.74 -16.81
N PHE A 103 2.63 0.59 -16.72
CA PHE A 103 3.58 1.45 -17.41
C PHE A 103 3.71 2.81 -16.71
N MET A 104 4.82 3.50 -17.00
CA MET A 104 5.06 4.85 -16.53
C MET A 104 4.48 5.86 -17.52
N THR A 105 3.92 6.95 -17.00
CA THR A 105 3.41 8.07 -17.79
C THR A 105 4.00 9.36 -17.26
N TYR A 106 4.51 10.20 -18.16
CA TYR A 106 5.14 11.47 -17.82
C TYR A 106 4.47 12.60 -18.59
N CYS A 107 4.03 13.63 -17.87
CA CYS A 107 3.76 14.92 -18.50
C CYS A 107 5.05 15.51 -19.08
N SER A 108 4.94 16.48 -19.97
CA SER A 108 6.12 17.11 -20.56
C SER A 108 7.08 17.63 -19.48
N THR A 109 8.38 17.42 -19.69
CA THR A 109 9.49 17.76 -18.77
C THR A 109 9.56 16.99 -17.45
N PHE A 110 8.76 15.93 -17.26
CA PHE A 110 8.81 15.09 -16.06
C PHE A 110 9.76 13.88 -16.12
N PRO A 111 10.24 13.39 -17.29
CA PRO A 111 11.26 12.34 -17.31
C PRO A 111 12.62 12.84 -16.81
N HIS A 112 12.76 13.00 -15.50
CA HIS A 112 14.01 13.19 -14.78
C HIS A 112 14.43 11.88 -14.12
N ASP A 113 15.67 11.82 -13.65
CA ASP A 113 16.29 10.57 -13.25
C ASP A 113 15.65 9.96 -11.99
N ASP A 114 15.65 10.74 -10.91
CA ASP A 114 15.01 10.41 -9.65
C ASP A 114 13.50 10.16 -9.82
N VAL A 115 12.81 10.94 -10.66
CA VAL A 115 11.40 10.74 -11.00
C VAL A 115 11.19 9.42 -11.72
N ALA A 116 12.01 9.09 -12.72
CA ALA A 116 11.87 7.83 -13.45
C ALA A 116 12.15 6.63 -12.53
N GLY A 117 13.16 6.74 -11.67
CA GLY A 117 13.44 5.75 -10.62
C GLY A 117 12.30 5.62 -9.61
N HIS A 118 11.69 6.74 -9.20
CA HIS A 118 10.52 6.81 -8.34
C HIS A 118 9.33 6.07 -8.96
N GLU A 119 8.96 6.39 -10.21
CA GLU A 119 7.81 5.75 -10.88
C GLU A 119 7.99 4.24 -11.05
N ILE A 120 9.18 3.78 -11.45
CA ILE A 120 9.44 2.34 -11.60
C ILE A 120 9.44 1.64 -10.24
N THR A 121 9.83 2.35 -9.18
CA THR A 121 9.85 1.80 -7.83
C THR A 121 8.44 1.56 -7.27
N HIS A 122 7.42 2.30 -7.70
CA HIS A 122 6.03 1.91 -7.42
C HIS A 122 5.72 0.49 -7.91
N GLY A 123 6.16 0.13 -9.12
CA GLY A 123 6.05 -1.23 -9.63
C GLY A 123 6.86 -2.24 -8.81
N VAL A 124 8.05 -1.87 -8.33
CA VAL A 124 8.82 -2.73 -7.40
C VAL A 124 8.05 -2.96 -6.10
N THR A 125 7.43 -1.92 -5.54
CA THR A 125 6.58 -1.99 -4.34
C THR A 125 5.36 -2.88 -4.57
N GLU A 126 4.62 -2.69 -5.67
CA GLU A 126 3.46 -3.50 -6.06
C GLU A 126 3.81 -5.00 -6.14
N PHE A 127 4.90 -5.35 -6.82
CA PHE A 127 5.37 -6.72 -6.96
C PHE A 127 6.31 -7.17 -5.83
N SER A 128 6.15 -6.58 -4.64
CA SER A 128 6.82 -7.00 -3.40
C SER A 128 5.91 -6.92 -2.18
N ALA A 129 5.92 -5.80 -1.47
CA ALA A 129 5.10 -5.56 -0.28
C ALA A 129 3.64 -5.27 -0.63
N ASN A 130 3.39 -4.80 -1.85
CA ASN A 130 2.09 -4.34 -2.35
C ASN A 130 1.43 -3.34 -1.39
N LEU A 131 2.20 -2.36 -0.91
CA LEU A 131 1.74 -1.35 0.04
C LEU A 131 0.54 -0.59 -0.53
N VAL A 132 -0.59 -0.68 0.17
CA VAL A 132 -1.81 0.05 -0.17
C VAL A 132 -1.50 1.53 -0.27
N TYR A 133 -1.97 2.17 -1.33
CA TYR A 133 -1.65 3.56 -1.63
C TYR A 133 -2.51 4.56 -0.83
N ALA A 134 -2.52 4.41 0.50
CA ALA A 134 -3.21 5.33 1.38
C ALA A 134 -2.64 5.36 2.80
N TYR A 135 -2.75 6.52 3.47
CA TYR A 135 -2.23 6.84 4.80
C TYR A 135 -0.76 6.42 4.98
N GLN A 136 -0.38 5.78 6.09
CA GLN A 136 1.01 5.38 6.33
C GLN A 136 1.54 4.30 5.37
N PRO A 137 0.77 3.25 4.99
CA PRO A 137 1.20 2.34 3.94
C PRO A 137 1.50 3.07 2.62
N GLY A 138 0.65 4.03 2.24
CA GLY A 138 0.88 4.85 1.05
C GLY A 138 2.05 5.82 1.20
N ALA A 139 2.23 6.41 2.38
CA ALA A 139 3.39 7.26 2.67
C ALA A 139 4.71 6.48 2.69
N LEU A 140 4.68 5.19 3.07
CA LEU A 140 5.82 4.29 2.87
C LEU A 140 6.01 3.97 1.40
N ASN A 141 4.94 3.71 0.64
CA ASN A 141 5.02 3.48 -0.80
C ASN A 141 5.73 4.65 -1.50
N GLU A 142 5.27 5.88 -1.25
CA GLU A 142 5.91 7.12 -1.69
C GLU A 142 7.37 7.24 -1.24
N SER A 143 7.65 6.97 0.03
CA SER A 143 9.01 7.10 0.56
C SER A 143 9.98 6.07 -0.01
N PHE A 144 9.55 4.83 -0.25
CA PHE A 144 10.39 3.86 -0.93
C PHE A 144 10.69 4.32 -2.37
N SER A 145 9.70 4.87 -3.06
CA SER A 145 9.89 5.44 -4.40
C SER A 145 10.89 6.61 -4.39
N ASP A 146 10.78 7.56 -3.46
CA ASP A 146 11.77 8.62 -3.27
C ASP A 146 13.17 8.07 -2.96
N ILE A 147 13.26 7.14 -2.00
CA ILE A 147 14.53 6.55 -1.55
C ILE A 147 15.28 5.84 -2.68
N PHE A 148 14.58 5.04 -3.47
CA PHE A 148 15.22 4.31 -4.57
C PHE A 148 15.46 5.21 -5.77
N GLY A 149 14.54 6.14 -6.08
CA GLY A 149 14.76 7.16 -7.11
C GLY A 149 16.04 7.95 -6.85
N GLU A 150 16.15 8.53 -5.65
CA GLU A 150 17.33 9.30 -5.24
C GLU A 150 18.60 8.42 -5.15
N ALA A 151 18.48 7.19 -4.63
CA ALA A 151 19.63 6.30 -4.57
C ALA A 151 20.15 5.92 -5.97
N ILE A 152 19.28 5.86 -6.98
CA ILE A 152 19.67 5.62 -8.38
C ILE A 152 20.40 6.83 -8.93
N ASP A 153 19.83 8.03 -8.78
CA ASP A 153 20.45 9.29 -9.23
C ASP A 153 21.87 9.48 -8.67
N LEU A 154 22.02 9.28 -7.35
CA LEU A 154 23.31 9.39 -6.66
C LEU A 154 24.34 8.32 -7.05
N LEU A 155 23.92 7.23 -7.71
CA LEU A 155 24.80 6.11 -8.06
C LEU A 155 25.08 6.03 -9.57
N ASN A 156 24.23 6.58 -10.44
CA ASN A 156 24.28 6.25 -11.87
C ASN A 156 25.16 7.18 -12.72
N SER A 157 25.95 8.07 -12.12
CA SER A 157 26.81 9.08 -12.80
C SER A 157 26.06 10.07 -13.73
N GLN A 158 24.72 10.04 -13.78
CA GLN A 158 23.86 11.02 -14.47
C GLN A 158 23.36 12.06 -13.46
N GLU A 159 23.14 13.31 -13.90
CA GLU A 159 22.57 14.41 -13.08
C GLU A 159 23.09 14.57 -11.63
N ASN A 160 24.31 14.12 -11.31
CA ASN A 160 24.87 14.12 -9.94
C ASN A 160 25.15 15.54 -9.39
N GLU A 161 24.12 16.20 -8.91
CA GLU A 161 24.16 17.54 -8.36
C GLU A 161 24.30 17.47 -6.83
N LEU A 162 25.54 17.55 -6.33
CA LEU A 162 25.84 17.50 -4.89
C LEU A 162 25.08 18.56 -4.05
N ASP A 163 24.68 19.67 -4.67
CA ASP A 163 23.92 20.75 -4.04
C ASP A 163 22.41 20.47 -3.96
N SER A 164 21.91 19.41 -4.63
CA SER A 164 20.51 18.96 -4.63
C SER A 164 20.32 17.49 -4.27
N ARG A 165 21.37 16.79 -3.81
CA ARG A 165 21.44 15.34 -3.43
C ARG A 165 20.28 14.74 -2.59
N TRP A 166 19.36 15.53 -2.07
CA TRP A 166 18.21 15.02 -1.31
C TRP A 166 16.90 15.68 -1.75
N LEU A 167 16.92 16.38 -2.89
CA LEU A 167 15.77 17.03 -3.47
C LEU A 167 15.17 16.10 -4.51
N ILE A 168 13.86 15.89 -4.44
CA ILE A 168 13.14 15.10 -5.43
C ILE A 168 12.57 16.04 -6.49
N GLY A 169 12.86 15.81 -7.76
CA GLY A 169 12.34 16.54 -8.91
C GLY A 169 12.92 17.95 -9.05
N GLU A 170 14.16 18.19 -8.62
CA GLU A 170 14.85 19.48 -8.71
C GLU A 170 15.06 19.96 -10.16
N GLY A 171 15.12 19.03 -11.12
CA GLY A 171 15.24 19.32 -12.55
C GLY A 171 13.93 19.77 -13.23
N ILE A 172 12.78 19.58 -12.57
CA ILE A 172 11.45 19.79 -13.15
C ILE A 172 11.10 21.29 -13.14
N ALA A 173 10.59 21.80 -14.26
CA ALA A 173 10.09 23.17 -14.34
C ALA A 173 8.67 23.30 -13.75
N PRO A 174 8.36 24.37 -12.98
CA PRO A 174 9.27 25.43 -12.52
C PRO A 174 10.11 24.96 -11.32
N ALA A 175 11.42 25.24 -11.37
CA ALA A 175 12.56 24.74 -10.57
C ALA A 175 12.48 24.82 -9.02
N VAL A 176 11.37 24.39 -8.42
CA VAL A 176 11.27 24.08 -7.00
C VAL A 176 11.08 22.58 -6.94
N ALA A 177 12.06 21.87 -6.38
CA ALA A 177 11.96 20.44 -6.08
C ALA A 177 10.62 20.13 -5.40
N LEU A 178 10.04 18.97 -5.67
CA LEU A 178 8.75 18.56 -5.12
C LEU A 178 8.86 18.22 -3.62
N ARG A 179 9.98 17.60 -3.22
CA ARG A 179 10.25 17.19 -1.84
C ARG A 179 11.73 17.39 -1.51
N ASP A 180 12.01 17.54 -0.22
CA ASP A 180 13.35 17.61 0.35
C ASP A 180 13.44 16.50 1.40
N MET A 181 14.21 15.45 1.13
CA MET A 181 14.39 14.33 2.05
C MET A 181 15.27 14.70 3.24
N GLU A 182 16.18 15.68 3.08
CA GLU A 182 17.06 16.13 4.16
C GLU A 182 16.33 17.07 5.10
N ASP A 183 15.56 18.03 4.60
CA ASP A 183 14.73 18.93 5.40
C ASP A 183 13.30 18.99 4.85
N PRO A 184 12.44 17.98 5.12
CA PRO A 184 11.07 17.92 4.59
C PRO A 184 10.21 19.16 4.85
N GLU A 185 10.54 19.91 5.92
CA GLU A 185 9.82 21.11 6.33
C GLU A 185 10.32 22.39 5.62
N SER A 186 11.37 22.30 4.79
CA SER A 186 12.05 23.44 4.15
C SER A 186 11.27 24.04 2.98
N LEU A 187 10.55 23.19 2.24
CA LEU A 187 9.83 23.56 1.02
C LEU A 187 8.44 24.15 1.32
N PRO A 188 7.83 24.91 0.38
CA PRO A 188 6.55 25.57 0.62
C PRO A 188 5.39 24.65 1.02
N TRP A 189 5.42 23.37 0.62
CA TRP A 189 4.38 22.39 0.95
C TRP A 189 4.50 21.82 2.38
N GLN A 190 5.63 22.03 3.06
CA GLN A 190 5.84 21.73 4.48
C GLN A 190 5.55 20.28 4.87
N ASN A 191 6.29 19.32 4.31
CA ASN A 191 6.16 17.92 4.70
C ASN A 191 6.72 17.69 6.11
N PRO A 192 6.11 16.85 6.96
CA PRO A 192 6.62 16.54 8.29
C PRO A 192 7.98 15.83 8.26
N ALA A 193 8.92 16.28 9.08
CA ALA A 193 10.18 15.56 9.32
C ALA A 193 10.09 14.55 10.49
N THR A 194 9.01 14.60 11.28
CA THR A 194 8.72 13.64 12.37
C THR A 194 7.23 13.31 12.43
N CYS A 195 6.89 12.15 12.99
CA CYS A 195 5.49 11.81 13.30
C CYS A 195 4.82 12.84 14.23
N GLY A 196 5.57 13.44 15.16
CA GLY A 196 5.05 14.48 16.05
C GLY A 196 5.06 15.89 15.46
N SER A 197 5.44 16.07 14.20
CA SER A 197 5.46 17.39 13.57
C SER A 197 4.05 17.95 13.48
N ARG A 198 3.92 19.28 13.59
CA ARG A 198 2.65 20.00 13.38
C ARG A 198 2.15 19.89 11.94
N PHE A 199 3.03 19.49 11.03
CA PHE A 199 2.73 19.30 9.61
C PHE A 199 2.28 17.88 9.28
N TYR A 200 2.31 16.96 10.26
CA TYR A 200 1.80 15.62 10.06
C TYR A 200 0.32 15.67 9.65
N SER A 201 0.00 15.12 8.48
CA SER A 201 -1.35 15.17 7.94
C SER A 201 -2.18 13.99 8.47
N CYS A 202 -3.33 14.33 9.07
CA CYS A 202 -4.38 13.40 9.44
C CYS A 202 -5.63 13.57 8.55
N SER A 203 -5.50 14.31 7.44
CA SER A 203 -6.59 14.54 6.50
C SER A 203 -6.85 13.29 5.64
N THR A 204 -8.04 13.19 5.07
CA THR A 204 -8.36 12.21 4.02
C THR A 204 -7.88 12.64 2.63
N SER A 205 -7.54 13.92 2.45
CA SER A 205 -6.92 14.41 1.22
C SER A 205 -5.60 13.71 0.94
N ASP A 206 -5.15 13.72 -0.32
CA ASP A 206 -3.87 13.12 -0.70
C ASP A 206 -3.78 11.64 -0.28
N SER A 207 -4.90 10.91 -0.45
CA SER A 207 -5.07 9.51 -0.01
C SER A 207 -4.69 9.29 1.46
N GLY A 208 -4.95 10.24 2.36
CA GLY A 208 -4.48 10.13 3.75
C GLY A 208 -3.11 10.78 4.00
N GLY A 209 -2.68 11.70 3.13
CA GLY A 209 -1.40 12.39 3.21
C GLY A 209 -0.21 11.54 2.79
N VAL A 210 -0.31 10.75 1.72
CA VAL A 210 0.77 9.83 1.28
C VAL A 210 2.03 10.60 0.87
N HIS A 211 1.90 11.62 0.02
CA HIS A 211 3.04 12.43 -0.43
C HIS A 211 3.51 13.40 0.67
N THR A 212 2.60 13.78 1.57
CA THR A 212 2.93 14.65 2.71
C THR A 212 3.74 13.88 3.75
N ASN A 213 3.18 12.79 4.28
CA ASN A 213 3.73 12.07 5.42
C ASN A 213 4.96 11.21 5.06
N SER A 214 5.27 11.00 3.77
CA SER A 214 6.50 10.34 3.30
C SER A 214 7.78 11.07 3.73
N GLY A 215 7.68 12.36 4.08
CA GLY A 215 8.78 13.14 4.67
C GLY A 215 9.40 12.51 5.92
N VAL A 216 8.61 11.78 6.72
CA VAL A 216 9.07 11.12 7.96
C VAL A 216 10.08 9.99 7.66
N PRO A 217 9.72 8.94 6.88
CA PRO A 217 10.67 7.91 6.49
C PRO A 217 11.78 8.42 5.54
N ASN A 218 11.54 9.43 4.71
CA ASN A 218 12.59 10.08 3.91
C ASN A 218 13.68 10.68 4.80
N LYS A 219 13.29 11.46 5.81
CA LYS A 219 14.24 12.02 6.79
C LYS A 219 15.00 10.93 7.54
N ALA A 220 14.34 9.82 7.86
CA ALA A 220 14.97 8.69 8.53
C ALA A 220 16.08 8.07 7.66
N PHE A 221 15.81 7.90 6.36
CA PHE A 221 16.79 7.39 5.40
C PHE A 221 18.00 8.32 5.29
N VAL A 222 17.78 9.64 5.15
CA VAL A 222 18.90 10.61 5.10
C VAL A 222 19.75 10.53 6.37
N LEU A 223 19.13 10.45 7.55
CA LEU A 223 19.85 10.26 8.82
C LEU A 223 20.61 8.93 8.87
N MET A 224 20.06 7.85 8.30
CA MET A 224 20.78 6.57 8.18
C MET A 224 22.00 6.72 7.27
N VAL A 225 21.88 7.42 6.15
CA VAL A 225 22.96 7.59 5.17
C VAL A 225 24.06 8.52 5.70
N ASP A 226 23.71 9.78 5.98
CA ASP A 226 24.67 10.86 6.26
C ASP A 226 24.92 11.05 7.77
N GLY A 227 24.00 10.59 8.62
CA GLY A 227 24.00 10.90 10.05
C GLY A 227 23.54 12.33 10.32
N GLY A 228 23.88 12.84 11.50
CA GLY A 228 23.52 14.20 11.91
C GLY A 228 22.93 14.26 13.32
N SER A 229 22.53 15.45 13.75
CA SER A 229 21.81 15.63 15.01
C SER A 229 20.42 16.18 14.75
N PHE A 230 19.40 15.42 15.12
CA PHE A 230 18.01 15.73 14.85
C PHE A 230 17.13 15.25 16.01
N ASN A 231 16.15 16.07 16.41
CA ASN A 231 15.19 15.78 17.47
C ASN A 231 15.82 15.20 18.77
N GLY A 232 16.93 15.82 19.23
CA GLY A 232 17.63 15.41 20.45
C GLY A 232 18.46 14.12 20.34
N ARG A 233 18.61 13.56 19.14
CA ARG A 233 19.41 12.36 18.87
C ARG A 233 20.56 12.68 17.93
N THR A 234 21.69 11.99 18.11
CA THR A 234 22.84 12.08 17.21
C THR A 234 23.04 10.72 16.54
N VAL A 235 22.92 10.70 15.21
CA VAL A 235 23.12 9.53 14.37
C VAL A 235 24.49 9.62 13.72
N LYS A 236 25.25 8.54 13.78
CA LYS A 236 26.42 8.33 12.94
C LYS A 236 25.95 7.60 11.68
N GLY A 237 26.07 8.27 10.52
CA GLY A 237 25.70 7.70 9.23
C GLY A 237 26.37 6.35 8.97
N ILE A 238 25.61 5.42 8.40
CA ILE A 238 26.05 4.08 8.03
C ILE A 238 26.42 3.99 6.54
N GLY A 239 26.14 5.05 5.77
CA GLY A 239 26.45 5.17 4.34
C GLY A 239 25.35 4.63 3.42
N LEU A 240 25.32 5.16 2.19
CA LEU A 240 24.25 4.93 1.20
C LEU A 240 24.03 3.45 0.92
N ASN A 241 25.10 2.73 0.57
CA ASN A 241 25.04 1.32 0.20
C ASN A 241 24.41 0.42 1.28
N LYS A 242 24.73 0.66 2.56
CA LYS A 242 24.14 -0.13 3.65
C LYS A 242 22.68 0.23 3.84
N SER A 243 22.34 1.52 3.84
CA SER A 243 20.96 1.99 3.99
C SER A 243 20.06 1.44 2.89
N VAL A 244 20.48 1.54 1.62
CA VAL A 244 19.75 1.02 0.45
C VAL A 244 19.54 -0.49 0.54
N ALA A 245 20.56 -1.26 0.91
CA ALA A 245 20.42 -2.71 1.05
C ALA A 245 19.45 -3.11 2.18
N ILE A 246 19.43 -2.35 3.29
CA ILE A 246 18.45 -2.54 4.36
C ILE A 246 17.05 -2.25 3.83
N GLN A 247 16.86 -1.13 3.12
CA GLN A 247 15.56 -0.75 2.56
C GLN A 247 15.02 -1.78 1.56
N TYR A 248 15.86 -2.26 0.64
CA TYR A 248 15.43 -3.26 -0.34
C TYR A 248 15.01 -4.57 0.33
N ARG A 249 15.74 -5.01 1.35
CA ARG A 249 15.35 -6.19 2.12
C ARG A 249 14.04 -5.96 2.87
N THR A 250 13.84 -4.79 3.45
CA THR A 250 12.60 -4.43 4.16
C THR A 250 11.39 -4.55 3.25
N LEU A 251 11.43 -3.83 2.13
CA LEU A 251 10.36 -3.82 1.12
C LEU A 251 10.11 -5.22 0.55
N SER A 252 11.17 -5.97 0.20
CA SER A 252 11.02 -7.25 -0.49
C SER A 252 10.74 -8.47 0.39
N ARG A 253 10.87 -8.38 1.72
CA ARG A 253 10.82 -9.56 2.62
C ARG A 253 9.94 -9.42 3.85
N TYR A 254 9.68 -8.20 4.33
CA TYR A 254 9.04 -8.01 5.64
C TYR A 254 7.76 -7.22 5.58
N LEU A 255 7.72 -6.18 4.76
CA LEU A 255 6.52 -5.38 4.63
C LEU A 255 5.41 -6.17 3.94
N THR A 256 4.18 -5.80 4.29
CA THR A 256 2.93 -6.35 3.77
C THR A 256 2.08 -5.18 3.30
N PRO A 257 0.94 -5.42 2.60
CA PRO A 257 0.17 -4.32 2.02
C PRO A 257 -0.27 -3.23 3.02
N TYR A 258 -0.38 -3.58 4.30
CA TYR A 258 -0.90 -2.70 5.35
C TYR A 258 0.16 -2.23 6.33
N SER A 259 1.44 -2.47 6.03
CA SER A 259 2.51 -2.08 6.93
C SER A 259 2.52 -0.57 7.17
N ASN A 260 2.59 -0.19 8.43
CA ASN A 260 2.64 1.20 8.88
C ASN A 260 4.06 1.60 9.31
N PHE A 261 4.26 2.83 9.79
CA PHE A 261 5.59 3.31 10.18
C PHE A 261 6.22 2.52 11.33
N THR A 262 5.43 1.92 12.22
CA THR A 262 5.98 1.02 13.25
C THR A 262 6.35 -0.34 12.68
N ASP A 263 5.57 -0.88 11.73
CA ASP A 263 5.96 -2.11 11.02
C ASP A 263 7.26 -1.91 10.26
N ASP A 264 7.40 -0.77 9.57
CA ASP A 264 8.63 -0.40 8.86
C ASP A 264 9.81 -0.21 9.82
N TYR A 265 9.59 0.44 10.97
CA TYR A 265 10.59 0.56 12.03
C TYR A 265 11.15 -0.82 12.44
N GLU A 266 10.27 -1.78 12.73
CA GLU A 266 10.69 -3.12 13.16
C GLU A 266 11.31 -3.93 12.00
N ALA A 267 10.76 -3.78 10.79
CA ALA A 267 11.25 -4.44 9.58
C ALA A 267 12.64 -3.96 9.17
N LEU A 268 12.91 -2.65 9.20
CA LEU A 268 14.24 -2.06 9.01
C LEU A 268 15.27 -2.62 9.99
N LEU A 269 14.89 -2.75 11.25
CA LEU A 269 15.76 -3.34 12.27
C LEU A 269 15.96 -4.84 12.07
N ALA A 270 14.94 -5.57 11.59
CA ALA A 270 15.05 -6.97 11.21
C ALA A 270 15.97 -7.15 10.00
N SER A 271 15.77 -6.38 8.94
CA SER A 271 16.62 -6.32 7.75
C SER A 271 18.09 -6.06 8.10
N CYS A 272 18.35 -5.07 8.96
CA CYS A 272 19.72 -4.76 9.39
C CYS A 272 20.37 -5.94 10.14
N ARG A 273 19.63 -6.58 11.06
CA ARG A 273 20.12 -7.78 11.77
C ARG A 273 20.41 -8.92 10.79
N ASP A 274 19.52 -9.15 9.85
CA ASP A 274 19.63 -10.22 8.87
C ASP A 274 20.80 -10.03 7.91
N LEU A 275 21.11 -8.79 7.54
CA LEU A 275 22.22 -8.45 6.65
C LEU A 275 23.56 -8.28 7.41
N THR A 276 23.56 -8.31 8.74
CA THR A 276 24.79 -8.14 9.54
C THR A 276 25.84 -9.18 9.16
N ASN A 277 27.05 -8.73 8.84
CA ASN A 277 28.17 -9.53 8.33
C ASN A 277 27.89 -10.33 7.05
N LYS A 278 26.78 -10.06 6.33
CA LYS A 278 26.47 -10.66 5.03
C LYS A 278 26.81 -9.70 3.91
N ARG A 279 26.90 -10.24 2.69
CA ARG A 279 26.97 -9.46 1.45
C ARG A 279 25.65 -8.66 1.32
N ILE A 280 25.78 -7.38 0.95
CA ILE A 280 24.64 -6.46 0.83
C ILE A 280 24.10 -6.33 -0.61
N TYR A 281 24.94 -6.63 -1.61
CA TYR A 281 24.57 -6.66 -3.04
C TYR A 281 25.20 -7.85 -3.76
N ASP A 282 24.54 -8.37 -4.79
CA ASP A 282 25.04 -9.48 -5.61
C ASP A 282 26.22 -9.07 -6.49
N ALA A 283 26.13 -7.89 -7.11
CA ALA A 283 27.20 -7.16 -7.78
C ALA A 283 27.20 -5.68 -7.34
N ASP A 284 28.19 -4.90 -7.79
CA ASP A 284 28.15 -3.45 -7.60
C ASP A 284 26.94 -2.85 -8.37
N PRO A 285 26.00 -2.16 -7.72
CA PRO A 285 24.80 -1.64 -8.39
C PRO A 285 25.10 -0.57 -9.46
N GLU A 286 26.20 0.17 -9.33
CA GLU A 286 26.62 1.17 -10.31
C GLU A 286 27.32 0.48 -11.50
N THR A 287 28.39 -0.27 -11.21
CA THR A 287 29.29 -0.76 -12.26
C THR A 287 28.96 -2.16 -12.80
N GLY A 288 28.13 -2.93 -12.09
CA GLY A 288 27.95 -4.37 -12.32
C GLY A 288 29.20 -5.21 -12.02
N GLY A 289 30.21 -4.59 -11.42
CA GLY A 289 31.49 -5.22 -11.05
C GLY A 289 31.39 -6.15 -9.84
N ALA A 290 32.54 -6.48 -9.26
CA ALA A 290 32.57 -7.33 -8.08
C ALA A 290 31.80 -6.68 -6.93
N ALA A 291 30.93 -7.45 -6.27
CA ALA A 291 30.15 -6.98 -5.13
C ALA A 291 30.99 -6.23 -4.09
N LEU A 292 30.39 -5.18 -3.54
CA LEU A 292 31.01 -4.35 -2.52
C LEU A 292 31.47 -5.20 -1.32
N ARG A 293 32.67 -4.88 -0.83
CA ARG A 293 33.26 -5.53 0.35
C ARG A 293 32.70 -5.01 1.66
N GLU A 294 31.97 -3.91 1.61
CA GLU A 294 31.29 -3.30 2.76
C GLU A 294 30.30 -4.28 3.41
N ARG A 295 30.20 -4.23 4.74
CA ARG A 295 29.34 -5.10 5.55
C ARG A 295 28.63 -4.27 6.60
N ILE A 296 27.38 -4.62 6.87
CA ILE A 296 26.63 -4.08 8.01
C ILE A 296 27.20 -4.67 9.30
N ALA A 297 27.61 -3.80 10.21
CA ALA A 297 28.04 -4.15 11.55
C ALA A 297 26.87 -4.02 12.55
N LYS A 298 26.96 -4.71 13.68
CA LYS A 298 25.96 -4.59 14.76
C LYS A 298 25.81 -3.15 15.27
N THR A 299 26.90 -2.37 15.25
CA THR A 299 26.88 -0.95 15.59
C THR A 299 26.09 -0.11 14.59
N ASP A 300 26.04 -0.52 13.32
CA ASP A 300 25.25 0.17 12.28
C ASP A 300 23.76 0.02 12.61
N CYS A 301 23.29 -1.17 13.01
CA CYS A 301 21.89 -1.37 13.39
C CYS A 301 21.46 -0.56 14.63
N ALA A 302 22.40 -0.18 15.51
CA ALA A 302 22.11 0.76 16.59
C ALA A 302 21.92 2.19 16.04
N GLN A 303 22.63 2.57 14.98
CA GLN A 303 22.45 3.86 14.31
C GLN A 303 21.16 3.90 13.50
N VAL A 304 20.79 2.80 12.83
CA VAL A 304 19.47 2.64 12.19
C VAL A 304 18.38 2.92 13.21
N ARG A 305 18.38 2.23 14.37
CA ARG A 305 17.42 2.50 15.45
C ARG A 305 17.41 3.98 15.87
N THR A 306 18.60 4.58 16.03
CA THR A 306 18.72 5.97 16.47
C THR A 306 18.11 6.95 15.46
N ALA A 307 18.26 6.69 14.14
CA ALA A 307 17.63 7.48 13.08
C ALA A 307 16.11 7.35 13.11
N LEU A 308 15.60 6.12 13.18
CA LEU A 308 14.16 5.85 13.22
C LEU A 308 13.48 6.43 14.48
N ASP A 309 14.16 6.35 15.62
CA ASP A 309 13.69 7.00 16.84
C ASP A 309 13.72 8.54 16.74
N ALA A 310 14.60 9.12 15.92
CA ALA A 310 14.73 10.58 15.79
C ALA A 310 13.55 11.19 15.04
N VAL A 311 13.03 10.47 14.04
CA VAL A 311 11.84 10.85 13.29
C VAL A 311 10.52 10.39 13.95
N GLU A 312 10.62 9.73 15.11
CA GLU A 312 9.48 9.27 15.91
C GLU A 312 8.55 8.26 15.19
N MET A 313 9.08 7.37 14.33
CA MET A 313 8.24 6.44 13.52
C MET A 313 7.29 5.52 14.31
N THR A 314 7.55 5.28 15.59
CA THR A 314 6.68 4.47 16.46
C THR A 314 5.69 5.31 17.28
N LYS A 315 5.63 6.63 17.04
CA LYS A 315 4.75 7.52 17.76
C LYS A 315 3.35 7.42 17.19
N ALA A 316 2.38 7.18 18.08
CA ALA A 316 0.98 7.25 17.72
C ALA A 316 0.63 8.66 17.22
N VAL A 317 -0.02 8.70 16.07
CA VAL A 317 -0.38 9.92 15.34
C VAL A 317 -1.83 9.82 14.88
N CYS A 318 -2.47 10.99 14.82
CA CYS A 318 -3.91 11.15 14.59
C CYS A 318 -4.71 10.45 15.70
N THR A 319 -5.57 11.20 16.38
CA THR A 319 -6.37 10.67 17.49
C THR A 319 -7.53 9.83 16.97
N ASP A 320 -7.25 8.69 16.36
CA ASP A 320 -8.24 7.64 16.19
C ASP A 320 -8.30 6.83 17.47
N THR A 321 -9.49 6.69 18.04
CA THR A 321 -9.70 5.82 19.19
C THR A 321 -9.39 4.38 18.76
N ALA A 322 -8.32 3.82 19.33
CA ALA A 322 -7.97 2.43 19.19
C ALA A 322 -9.20 1.52 19.38
N PRO A 323 -9.40 0.49 18.55
CA PRO A 323 -10.27 -0.59 18.97
C PRO A 323 -9.71 -1.14 20.29
N THR A 324 -10.60 -1.28 21.26
CA THR A 324 -10.26 -1.84 22.56
C THR A 324 -9.84 -3.30 22.35
N ALA A 325 -8.66 -3.67 22.87
CA ALA A 325 -8.19 -5.05 22.79
C ALA A 325 -9.21 -6.00 23.44
N ALA A 326 -9.49 -7.12 22.77
CA ALA A 326 -10.46 -8.09 23.27
C ALA A 326 -9.97 -8.73 24.58
N GLY A 327 -10.79 -8.62 25.63
CA GLY A 327 -10.62 -9.43 26.85
C GLY A 327 -11.17 -10.85 26.67
N PRO A 328 -11.21 -11.66 27.74
CA PRO A 328 -11.85 -12.98 27.72
C PRO A 328 -13.31 -12.93 27.20
N LEU A 329 -13.77 -13.99 26.54
CA LEU A 329 -15.14 -14.08 26.00
C LEU A 329 -16.21 -14.02 27.11
N CYS A 330 -15.92 -14.65 28.25
CA CYS A 330 -16.79 -14.72 29.41
C CYS A 330 -16.07 -14.27 30.69
N ALA A 331 -16.83 -13.83 31.68
CA ALA A 331 -16.29 -13.46 32.98
C ALA A 331 -15.67 -14.67 33.70
N SER A 332 -14.77 -14.40 34.64
CA SER A 332 -14.16 -15.45 35.46
C SER A 332 -15.22 -16.31 36.16
N GLY A 333 -15.08 -17.63 36.05
CA GLY A 333 -16.04 -18.60 36.59
C GLY A 333 -17.23 -18.91 35.70
N GLN A 334 -17.32 -18.34 34.49
CA GLN A 334 -18.29 -18.73 33.47
C GLN A 334 -17.63 -19.57 32.36
N THR A 335 -18.44 -20.32 31.61
CA THR A 335 -18.01 -21.08 30.43
C THR A 335 -18.71 -20.57 29.18
N VAL A 336 -18.01 -20.65 28.04
CA VAL A 336 -18.55 -20.28 26.74
C VAL A 336 -19.40 -21.44 26.23
N ALA A 337 -20.69 -21.19 26.03
CA ALA A 337 -21.59 -22.08 25.29
C ALA A 337 -21.69 -21.56 23.85
N SER A 338 -20.91 -22.15 22.94
CA SER A 338 -20.93 -21.81 21.52
C SER A 338 -22.23 -22.30 20.88
N LEU A 339 -22.93 -21.40 20.18
CA LEU A 339 -24.18 -21.64 19.46
C LEU A 339 -23.92 -21.79 17.95
N TYR A 340 -22.91 -21.08 17.45
CA TYR A 340 -22.44 -21.12 16.07
C TYR A 340 -21.00 -20.62 16.02
N ARG A 341 -20.14 -21.24 15.22
CA ARG A 341 -18.78 -20.74 14.96
C ARG A 341 -18.38 -21.05 13.52
N GLU A 342 -17.77 -20.08 12.87
CA GLU A 342 -17.18 -20.19 11.55
C GLU A 342 -15.85 -19.44 11.50
N ASP A 343 -14.80 -20.11 11.02
CA ASP A 343 -13.46 -19.56 10.82
C ASP A 343 -13.02 -19.62 9.34
N HIS A 344 -13.91 -20.03 8.44
CA HIS A 344 -13.74 -20.01 6.98
C HIS A 344 -12.64 -20.94 6.41
N GLU A 345 -11.92 -21.68 7.25
CA GLU A 345 -10.81 -22.55 6.86
C GLU A 345 -11.22 -23.83 6.13
N THR A 346 -12.45 -24.29 6.36
CA THR A 346 -12.99 -25.49 5.70
C THR A 346 -13.95 -25.15 4.55
N GLY A 347 -13.91 -23.89 4.11
CA GLY A 347 -14.78 -23.31 3.09
C GLY A 347 -15.96 -22.56 3.71
N SER A 348 -16.55 -21.63 2.97
CA SER A 348 -17.64 -20.76 3.42
C SER A 348 -19.04 -21.38 3.23
N ALA A 349 -19.16 -22.68 3.54
CA ALA A 349 -20.38 -23.43 3.26
C ALA A 349 -21.62 -22.83 3.97
N GLY A 350 -22.66 -22.55 3.19
CA GLY A 350 -23.91 -21.97 3.69
C GLY A 350 -23.91 -20.44 3.81
N TRP A 351 -22.78 -19.77 3.61
CA TRP A 351 -22.74 -18.33 3.43
C TRP A 351 -23.12 -17.95 2.00
N THR A 352 -23.86 -16.85 1.86
CA THR A 352 -24.33 -16.38 0.54
C THR A 352 -23.93 -14.94 0.33
N ALA A 353 -23.08 -14.70 -0.67
CA ALA A 353 -22.78 -13.37 -1.18
C ALA A 353 -23.84 -12.98 -2.24
N SER A 354 -24.33 -11.75 -2.16
CA SER A 354 -25.30 -11.20 -3.11
C SER A 354 -25.18 -9.68 -3.16
N ASN A 355 -25.84 -9.05 -4.12
CA ASN A 355 -25.89 -7.60 -4.27
C ASN A 355 -27.31 -7.13 -4.58
N ASP A 356 -27.56 -5.83 -4.43
CA ASP A 356 -28.80 -5.22 -4.91
C ASP A 356 -28.74 -5.05 -6.44
N PRO A 357 -29.57 -5.78 -7.21
CA PRO A 357 -29.56 -5.69 -8.67
C PRO A 357 -30.13 -4.37 -9.21
N ALA A 358 -30.80 -3.56 -8.37
CA ALA A 358 -31.28 -2.24 -8.75
C ALA A 358 -30.18 -1.18 -8.70
N LEU A 359 -29.04 -1.51 -8.08
CA LEU A 359 -27.88 -0.65 -7.92
C LEU A 359 -26.75 -1.10 -8.85
N TYR A 360 -25.79 -0.21 -9.11
CA TYR A 360 -24.61 -0.58 -9.90
C TYR A 360 -23.71 -1.48 -9.06
N THR A 361 -23.49 -2.72 -9.48
CA THR A 361 -22.62 -3.65 -8.76
C THR A 361 -21.80 -4.50 -9.71
N ALA A 362 -20.48 -4.26 -9.74
CA ALA A 362 -19.49 -5.08 -10.45
C ALA A 362 -18.84 -6.16 -9.55
N GLN A 363 -19.09 -6.11 -8.24
CA GLN A 363 -18.42 -6.95 -7.25
C GLN A 363 -19.39 -7.64 -6.29
N ASN A 364 -18.89 -8.70 -5.64
CA ASN A 364 -19.53 -9.40 -4.53
C ASN A 364 -18.47 -9.68 -3.46
N TRP A 365 -18.92 -10.00 -2.23
CA TRP A 365 -18.01 -10.60 -1.25
C TRP A 365 -17.36 -11.85 -1.87
N THR A 366 -16.06 -12.01 -1.63
CA THR A 366 -15.24 -13.12 -2.11
C THR A 366 -14.40 -13.69 -0.98
N VAL A 367 -13.98 -14.95 -1.10
CA VAL A 367 -13.05 -15.54 -0.16
C VAL A 367 -11.64 -15.04 -0.48
N ALA A 368 -11.02 -14.36 0.47
CA ALA A 368 -9.64 -13.92 0.47
C ALA A 368 -8.74 -15.00 1.06
N THR A 369 -7.53 -15.13 0.52
CA THR A 369 -6.45 -15.94 1.12
C THR A 369 -5.27 -15.07 1.58
N ASP A 370 -5.39 -13.78 1.34
CA ASP A 370 -4.52 -12.70 1.74
C ASP A 370 -5.15 -11.92 2.89
N PHE A 371 -4.31 -11.38 3.77
CA PHE A 371 -4.75 -10.56 4.89
C PHE A 371 -5.84 -11.21 5.74
N VAL A 372 -5.61 -12.44 6.21
CA VAL A 372 -6.55 -13.20 7.07
C VAL A 372 -6.26 -12.98 8.55
N ALA A 373 -7.29 -12.99 9.41
CA ALA A 373 -7.13 -12.72 10.84
C ALA A 373 -6.56 -13.94 11.56
N SER A 374 -7.07 -15.11 11.21
CA SER A 374 -6.53 -16.40 11.60
C SER A 374 -6.52 -17.36 10.41
N GLY A 375 -5.80 -18.47 10.53
CA GLY A 375 -5.77 -19.48 9.48
C GLY A 375 -5.23 -19.00 8.13
N THR A 376 -5.99 -19.28 7.06
CA THR A 376 -5.66 -19.10 5.64
C THR A 376 -6.79 -18.51 4.80
N HIS A 377 -8.01 -18.35 5.33
CA HIS A 377 -9.15 -17.81 4.59
C HIS A 377 -9.93 -16.76 5.40
N ALA A 378 -10.35 -15.69 4.73
CA ALA A 378 -11.30 -14.72 5.27
C ALA A 378 -12.29 -14.31 4.17
N TRP A 379 -13.40 -13.65 4.51
CA TRP A 379 -14.23 -12.96 3.52
C TRP A 379 -13.71 -11.54 3.28
N ARG A 380 -13.73 -11.10 2.03
CA ARG A 380 -13.47 -9.70 1.67
C ARG A 380 -14.48 -9.16 0.67
N ILE A 381 -14.72 -7.87 0.72
CA ILE A 381 -15.30 -7.09 -0.38
C ILE A 381 -14.36 -5.93 -0.66
N ASN A 382 -13.90 -5.80 -1.90
CA ASN A 382 -13.05 -4.67 -2.29
C ASN A 382 -13.94 -3.46 -2.60
N ASN A 383 -13.34 -2.27 -2.48
CA ASN A 383 -13.96 -1.01 -2.87
C ASN A 383 -13.44 -0.51 -4.23
N GLU A 384 -12.80 -1.38 -5.02
CA GLU A 384 -12.19 -1.05 -6.31
C GLU A 384 -13.25 -0.97 -7.42
N LEU A 385 -13.55 0.24 -7.92
CA LEU A 385 -14.37 0.41 -9.12
C LEU A 385 -13.54 1.10 -10.23
N THR A 386 -13.18 0.31 -11.23
CA THR A 386 -12.08 0.53 -12.20
C THR A 386 -12.29 1.58 -13.31
N SER A 387 -13.34 2.41 -13.31
CA SER A 387 -13.41 3.51 -14.32
C SER A 387 -14.42 4.61 -14.01
N CYS A 388 -13.92 5.86 -13.97
CA CYS A 388 -14.78 7.04 -13.81
C CYS A 388 -15.52 7.32 -15.11
N SER A 389 -16.83 7.07 -15.12
CA SER A 389 -17.74 7.71 -16.08
C SER A 389 -18.55 8.77 -15.34
N ALA A 390 -18.99 9.83 -16.02
CA ALA A 390 -19.55 11.06 -15.46
C ALA A 390 -20.90 10.92 -14.70
N VAL A 391 -21.23 9.75 -14.15
CA VAL A 391 -22.43 9.47 -13.36
C VAL A 391 -22.02 8.68 -12.12
N ASP A 392 -22.29 9.22 -10.94
CA ASP A 392 -22.01 8.56 -9.66
C ASP A 392 -22.99 7.40 -9.45
N TYR A 393 -22.48 6.25 -9.01
CA TYR A 393 -23.27 5.07 -8.73
C TYR A 393 -23.14 4.64 -7.27
N THR A 394 -24.24 4.15 -6.70
CA THR A 394 -24.26 3.53 -5.37
C THR A 394 -24.29 2.01 -5.51
N SER A 395 -23.72 1.32 -4.54
CA SER A 395 -23.68 -0.14 -4.47
C SER A 395 -24.07 -0.62 -3.08
N ASP A 396 -24.77 -1.76 -3.03
CA ASP A 396 -25.03 -2.50 -1.81
C ASP A 396 -24.69 -3.97 -2.05
N VAL A 397 -23.81 -4.49 -1.21
CA VAL A 397 -23.35 -5.88 -1.28
C VAL A 397 -23.56 -6.55 0.08
N TYR A 398 -24.09 -7.76 0.05
CA TYR A 398 -24.52 -8.51 1.22
C TYR A 398 -23.76 -9.82 1.34
N LEU A 399 -23.26 -10.11 2.54
CA LEU A 399 -22.79 -11.43 2.93
C LEU A 399 -23.70 -11.97 4.04
N VAL A 400 -24.44 -13.02 3.73
CA VAL A 400 -25.47 -13.60 4.61
C VAL A 400 -24.97 -14.91 5.21
N SER A 401 -25.09 -15.05 6.54
CA SER A 401 -24.73 -16.27 7.27
C SER A 401 -25.76 -17.38 7.09
N PRO A 402 -25.39 -18.64 7.39
CA PRO A 402 -26.35 -19.70 7.70
C PRO A 402 -27.30 -19.31 8.86
N SER A 403 -28.38 -20.07 8.99
CA SER A 403 -29.31 -19.97 10.12
C SER A 403 -28.65 -20.35 11.45
N VAL A 404 -28.83 -19.51 12.47
CA VAL A 404 -28.35 -19.70 13.84
C VAL A 404 -29.54 -19.77 14.79
N ASN A 405 -29.54 -20.72 15.71
CA ASN A 405 -30.62 -20.91 16.67
C ASN A 405 -30.29 -20.22 18.01
N LEU A 406 -31.13 -19.28 18.44
CA LEU A 406 -31.03 -18.56 19.70
C LEU A 406 -32.08 -18.99 20.73
N ALA A 407 -32.87 -20.03 20.46
CA ALA A 407 -33.95 -20.48 21.34
C ALA A 407 -33.41 -20.87 22.72
N GLY A 408 -34.07 -20.37 23.77
CA GLY A 408 -33.71 -20.66 25.16
C GLY A 408 -32.42 -19.99 25.66
N THR A 409 -31.82 -19.10 24.87
CA THR A 409 -30.72 -18.24 25.32
C THR A 409 -31.28 -17.03 26.08
N SER A 410 -30.49 -16.53 27.02
CA SER A 410 -30.82 -15.38 27.86
C SER A 410 -30.01 -14.14 27.49
N ARG A 411 -28.71 -14.32 27.18
CA ARG A 411 -27.77 -13.25 26.79
C ARG A 411 -26.80 -13.70 25.69
N PRO A 412 -27.32 -14.05 24.50
CA PRO A 412 -26.46 -14.40 23.38
C PRO A 412 -25.64 -13.20 22.91
N VAL A 413 -24.43 -13.47 22.42
CA VAL A 413 -23.49 -12.48 21.90
C VAL A 413 -23.08 -12.89 20.50
N LEU A 414 -23.16 -11.96 19.54
CA LEU A 414 -22.47 -12.07 18.26
C LEU A 414 -21.05 -11.53 18.41
N ARG A 415 -20.07 -12.33 18.03
CA ARG A 415 -18.65 -11.98 17.92
C ARG A 415 -18.22 -12.11 16.46
N PHE A 416 -17.41 -11.17 15.99
CA PHE A 416 -16.73 -11.28 14.71
C PHE A 416 -15.41 -10.52 14.74
N VAL A 417 -14.47 -10.95 13.91
CA VAL A 417 -13.16 -10.32 13.75
C VAL A 417 -13.15 -9.68 12.37
N HIS A 418 -12.85 -8.39 12.29
CA HIS A 418 -12.95 -7.66 11.02
C HIS A 418 -11.95 -6.51 10.93
N ASP A 419 -11.64 -6.12 9.70
CA ASP A 419 -10.91 -4.88 9.40
C ASP A 419 -11.49 -4.20 8.18
N PHE A 420 -11.53 -2.87 8.19
CA PHE A 420 -12.16 -2.10 7.14
C PHE A 420 -11.32 -0.87 6.80
N PHE A 421 -11.31 -0.56 5.52
CA PHE A 421 -10.56 0.52 4.92
C PHE A 421 -11.43 1.06 3.79
N THR A 422 -12.12 2.13 4.11
CA THR A 422 -13.25 2.65 3.32
C THR A 422 -13.16 4.16 3.28
N GLU A 423 -13.87 4.82 2.36
CA GLU A 423 -13.98 6.27 2.38
C GLU A 423 -14.79 6.73 3.62
N SER A 424 -14.21 7.61 4.42
CA SER A 424 -14.81 8.02 5.70
C SER A 424 -16.08 8.82 5.52
N GLY A 425 -17.19 8.31 6.05
CA GLY A 425 -18.51 8.94 5.99
C GLY A 425 -19.27 8.73 4.68
N TYR A 426 -18.66 8.03 3.73
CA TYR A 426 -19.23 7.71 2.43
C TYR A 426 -19.40 6.20 2.30
N ASP A 427 -18.32 5.45 2.32
CA ASP A 427 -18.35 3.99 2.23
C ASP A 427 -18.38 3.33 3.61
N GLY A 428 -18.90 2.10 3.68
CA GLY A 428 -18.73 1.30 4.89
C GLY A 428 -19.76 0.21 5.10
N GLY A 429 -19.81 -0.26 6.34
CA GLY A 429 -20.37 -1.54 6.70
C GLY A 429 -21.38 -1.48 7.85
N THR A 430 -22.50 -2.19 7.72
CA THR A 430 -23.45 -2.43 8.82
C THR A 430 -23.74 -3.91 9.01
N ILE A 431 -24.18 -4.26 10.21
CA ILE A 431 -24.62 -5.61 10.55
C ILE A 431 -26.14 -5.60 10.72
N GLU A 432 -26.80 -6.54 10.08
CA GLU A 432 -28.25 -6.74 10.16
C GLU A 432 -28.56 -8.16 10.61
N ILE A 433 -29.68 -8.35 11.29
CA ILE A 433 -30.19 -9.63 11.74
C ILE A 433 -31.57 -9.88 11.14
N ASN A 434 -31.80 -11.08 10.59
CA ASN A 434 -33.11 -11.49 10.14
C ASN A 434 -33.91 -12.07 11.31
N ILE A 435 -35.04 -11.45 11.62
CA ILE A 435 -35.97 -11.90 12.65
C ILE A 435 -37.34 -12.04 11.97
N ASN A 436 -37.88 -13.27 11.97
CA ASN A 436 -39.20 -13.57 11.40
C ASN A 436 -39.35 -13.14 9.92
N GLY A 437 -38.26 -13.20 9.14
CA GLY A 437 -38.26 -12.82 7.72
C GLY A 437 -37.92 -11.35 7.45
N GLU A 438 -37.78 -10.51 8.47
CA GLU A 438 -37.42 -9.10 8.33
C GLU A 438 -35.96 -8.83 8.73
N TRP A 439 -35.22 -8.10 7.89
CA TRP A 439 -33.86 -7.66 8.20
C TRP A 439 -33.90 -6.38 9.04
N VAL A 440 -33.26 -6.44 10.21
CA VAL A 440 -33.18 -5.33 11.16
C VAL A 440 -31.70 -5.01 11.41
N LYS A 441 -31.30 -3.75 11.25
CA LYS A 441 -29.95 -3.30 11.59
C LYS A 441 -29.69 -3.44 13.10
N LEU A 442 -28.54 -4.00 13.46
CA LEU A 442 -28.03 -3.98 14.83
C LEU A 442 -27.68 -2.54 15.21
N ALA A 443 -28.14 -2.04 16.36
CA ALA A 443 -27.86 -0.65 16.73
C ALA A 443 -26.46 -0.50 17.32
N GLY A 444 -25.85 0.68 17.14
CA GLY A 444 -24.51 0.97 17.67
C GLY A 444 -24.40 0.73 19.18
N ASN A 445 -25.46 1.07 19.93
CA ASN A 445 -25.50 0.88 21.39
C ASN A 445 -25.61 -0.58 21.87
N ASP A 446 -25.83 -1.54 20.97
CA ASP A 446 -25.80 -2.97 21.33
C ASP A 446 -24.38 -3.55 21.31
N PHE A 447 -23.44 -2.82 20.70
CA PHE A 447 -22.04 -3.24 20.69
C PHE A 447 -21.44 -3.05 22.09
N THR A 448 -21.00 -4.16 22.67
CA THR A 448 -20.31 -4.20 23.96
C THR A 448 -18.79 -4.11 23.80
N LEU A 449 -18.28 -4.30 22.58
CA LEU A 449 -16.89 -4.11 22.19
C LEU A 449 -16.82 -3.65 20.73
N ASN A 450 -16.05 -2.58 20.47
CA ASN A 450 -15.72 -2.06 19.14
C ASN A 450 -16.93 -1.98 18.18
N GLY A 451 -17.89 -1.12 18.50
CA GLY A 451 -19.04 -0.84 17.64
C GLY A 451 -18.73 0.10 16.47
N TYR A 452 -19.79 0.51 15.78
CA TYR A 452 -19.70 1.49 14.69
C TYR A 452 -18.91 2.73 15.11
N ASN A 453 -18.02 3.18 14.22
CA ASN A 453 -17.06 4.25 14.50
C ASN A 453 -17.41 5.58 13.82
N GLY A 454 -18.44 5.59 12.97
CA GLY A 454 -18.90 6.79 12.30
C GLY A 454 -20.32 6.66 11.77
N GLU A 455 -20.74 7.68 11.03
CA GLU A 455 -22.00 7.70 10.31
C GLU A 455 -21.71 7.86 8.82
N ILE A 456 -22.37 7.05 8.00
CA ILE A 456 -22.44 7.29 6.56
C ILE A 456 -23.61 8.23 6.32
N SER A 457 -23.36 9.38 5.71
CA SER A 457 -24.38 10.41 5.49
C SER A 457 -24.92 10.36 4.06
N GLY A 458 -26.25 10.47 3.87
CA GLY A 458 -26.94 10.55 2.58
C GLY A 458 -26.67 11.83 1.77
N ALA A 459 -25.41 12.25 1.65
CA ALA A 459 -24.98 13.25 0.67
C ALA A 459 -25.50 12.84 -0.73
N PRO A 460 -25.61 13.78 -1.71
CA PRO A 460 -26.28 13.52 -2.99
C PRO A 460 -25.81 12.30 -3.80
N ASN A 461 -24.70 11.69 -3.39
CA ASN A 461 -24.05 10.56 -4.02
C ASN A 461 -23.68 9.42 -3.05
N ALA A 462 -24.02 9.49 -1.76
CA ALA A 462 -23.61 8.48 -0.78
C ALA A 462 -24.38 7.15 -0.90
N THR A 463 -23.82 6.10 -0.29
CA THR A 463 -24.41 4.74 -0.22
C THR A 463 -25.86 4.75 0.27
N THR A 464 -26.58 3.65 0.03
CA THR A 464 -27.95 3.51 0.56
C THR A 464 -28.02 3.15 2.05
N LEU A 465 -26.89 3.17 2.77
CA LEU A 465 -26.82 2.84 4.19
C LEU A 465 -27.37 3.95 5.09
N ASP A 466 -27.09 5.23 4.79
CA ASP A 466 -27.48 6.44 5.56
C ASP A 466 -27.68 6.20 7.06
N ALA A 467 -26.63 5.70 7.74
CA ALA A 467 -26.71 5.26 9.12
C ALA A 467 -25.33 5.16 9.81
N GLU A 468 -25.32 4.99 11.13
CA GLU A 468 -24.12 4.57 11.87
C GLU A 468 -23.51 3.31 11.24
N ALA A 469 -22.21 3.30 10.99
CA ALA A 469 -21.54 2.22 10.28
C ALA A 469 -20.08 2.06 10.72
N PHE A 470 -19.49 0.95 10.30
CA PHE A 470 -18.04 0.82 10.20
C PHE A 470 -17.60 1.54 8.94
N THR A 471 -17.03 2.74 9.08
CA THR A 471 -16.70 3.62 7.96
C THR A 471 -15.35 4.31 8.18
N GLY A 472 -14.73 4.73 7.09
CA GLY A 472 -13.40 5.31 7.08
C GLY A 472 -12.31 4.29 7.25
N TYR A 473 -11.19 4.78 7.76
CA TYR A 473 -10.02 4.00 8.04
C TYR A 473 -9.57 4.20 9.48
N ARG A 474 -8.95 3.17 10.06
CA ARG A 474 -8.23 3.27 11.32
C ARG A 474 -6.77 3.54 11.02
N ASN A 475 -6.26 4.73 11.38
CA ASN A 475 -4.86 5.06 11.15
C ASN A 475 -3.93 3.99 11.78
N PRO A 476 -3.14 3.26 10.97
CA PRO A 476 -2.38 2.10 11.40
C PRO A 476 -1.13 2.58 12.14
N GLY A 477 -0.75 3.86 11.95
CA GLY A 477 0.31 4.52 12.69
C GLY A 477 0.08 4.68 14.17
N SER A 478 -1.16 4.48 14.64
CA SER A 478 -1.46 4.43 16.06
C SER A 478 -1.38 3.02 16.64
N PHE A 479 -1.25 1.97 15.81
CA PHE A 479 -1.41 0.58 16.26
C PHE A 479 -0.45 -0.38 15.55
N PRO A 480 0.66 -0.75 16.20
CA PRO A 480 1.70 -1.62 15.62
C PRO A 480 1.28 -3.07 15.37
N ASN A 481 -0.01 -3.41 15.43
CA ASN A 481 -0.55 -4.76 15.23
C ASN A 481 -1.99 -4.80 14.66
N LEU A 482 -2.50 -3.73 14.04
CA LEU A 482 -3.84 -3.81 13.42
C LEU A 482 -3.76 -4.63 12.13
N LYS A 483 -3.90 -5.95 12.27
CA LYS A 483 -4.43 -6.79 11.19
C LYS A 483 -5.95 -6.84 11.25
N TYR A 484 -6.54 -6.94 12.44
CA TYR A 484 -7.99 -7.07 12.65
C TYR A 484 -8.41 -6.57 14.04
N SER A 485 -9.68 -6.17 14.18
CA SER A 485 -10.32 -5.89 15.47
C SER A 485 -11.47 -6.86 15.75
N GLU A 486 -11.71 -7.18 17.01
CA GLU A 486 -12.88 -7.97 17.43
C GLU A 486 -14.03 -7.04 17.84
N SER A 487 -15.22 -7.31 17.33
CA SER A 487 -16.47 -6.66 17.76
C SER A 487 -17.38 -7.66 18.47
N ARG A 488 -18.12 -7.17 19.46
CA ARG A 488 -19.11 -7.97 20.20
C ARG A 488 -20.44 -7.23 20.30
N VAL A 489 -21.53 -7.91 20.01
CA VAL A 489 -22.90 -7.36 20.06
C VAL A 489 -23.74 -8.16 21.04
N ASP A 490 -24.39 -7.49 21.99
CA ASP A 490 -25.41 -8.10 22.85
C ASP A 490 -26.69 -8.33 22.04
N LEU A 491 -27.02 -9.60 21.80
CA LEU A 491 -28.19 -9.99 21.02
C LEU A 491 -29.45 -10.18 21.86
N SER A 492 -29.42 -9.91 23.18
CA SER A 492 -30.53 -10.23 24.11
C SER A 492 -31.88 -9.70 23.65
N ARG A 493 -31.92 -8.49 23.05
CA ARG A 493 -33.16 -7.86 22.58
C ARG A 493 -33.67 -8.38 21.22
N TYR A 494 -32.85 -9.18 20.54
CA TYR A 494 -33.10 -9.71 19.20
C TYR A 494 -33.49 -11.19 19.20
N VAL A 495 -33.52 -11.83 20.37
CA VAL A 495 -33.93 -13.24 20.51
C VAL A 495 -35.42 -13.38 20.13
N PRO A 496 -35.75 -14.13 19.06
CA PRO A 496 -37.13 -14.33 18.65
C PRO A 496 -37.95 -14.99 19.77
N GLN A 497 -39.21 -14.58 19.89
CA GLN A 497 -40.14 -15.13 20.88
C GLN A 497 -40.95 -16.32 20.32
N ASP A 498 -40.70 -16.71 19.07
CA ASP A 498 -41.34 -17.86 18.44
C ASP A 498 -40.63 -19.18 18.82
N SER A 499 -41.23 -20.32 18.46
CA SER A 499 -40.73 -21.64 18.87
C SER A 499 -39.44 -22.06 18.18
N ASP A 500 -39.12 -21.45 17.04
CA ASP A 500 -38.02 -21.90 16.18
C ASP A 500 -36.73 -21.11 16.47
N GLY A 501 -36.85 -19.89 17.02
CA GLY A 501 -35.76 -19.10 17.60
C GLY A 501 -34.61 -18.81 16.63
N THR A 502 -34.86 -18.94 15.33
CA THR A 502 -33.84 -18.98 14.29
C THR A 502 -33.64 -17.59 13.69
N VAL A 503 -32.38 -17.19 13.55
CA VAL A 503 -31.97 -15.91 12.96
C VAL A 503 -30.89 -16.13 11.89
N GLN A 504 -30.64 -15.12 11.06
CA GLN A 504 -29.47 -15.04 10.19
C GLN A 504 -28.82 -13.67 10.35
N PHE A 505 -27.52 -13.58 10.11
CA PHE A 505 -26.79 -12.31 10.10
C PHE A 505 -26.45 -11.91 8.67
N ARG A 506 -26.47 -10.62 8.39
CA ARG A 506 -26.08 -10.03 7.11
C ARG A 506 -25.08 -8.92 7.34
N PHE A 507 -23.89 -9.08 6.77
CA PHE A 507 -22.86 -8.05 6.69
C PHE A 507 -23.12 -7.29 5.40
N ARG A 508 -23.64 -6.08 5.54
CA ARG A 508 -24.01 -5.20 4.43
C ARG A 508 -22.91 -4.17 4.23
N PHE A 509 -22.34 -4.12 3.04
CA PHE A 509 -21.35 -3.15 2.64
C PHE A 509 -21.94 -2.23 1.58
N GLY A 510 -21.89 -0.93 1.81
CA GLY A 510 -22.35 0.08 0.88
C GLY A 510 -21.15 0.87 0.36
N THR A 511 -21.15 1.15 -0.94
CA THR A 511 -20.16 2.04 -1.56
C THR A 511 -20.80 3.12 -2.42
N ASP A 512 -20.16 4.28 -2.51
CA ASP A 512 -20.42 5.28 -3.54
C ASP A 512 -19.30 5.34 -4.58
N TYR A 513 -19.45 6.21 -5.58
CA TYR A 513 -18.52 6.27 -6.72
C TYR A 513 -17.74 7.59 -6.76
N CYS A 514 -16.47 7.54 -6.38
CA CYS A 514 -15.26 8.22 -6.91
C CYS A 514 -14.25 8.40 -5.77
N ASN A 515 -13.01 7.93 -5.95
CA ASN A 515 -11.92 8.00 -4.95
C ASN A 515 -12.05 7.07 -3.73
N GLY A 516 -12.90 6.05 -3.83
CA GLY A 516 -12.96 4.96 -2.87
C GLY A 516 -11.58 4.32 -2.69
N THR A 517 -11.17 4.16 -1.45
CA THR A 517 -9.89 3.57 -1.10
C THR A 517 -9.87 2.08 -1.44
N GLU A 518 -8.78 1.56 -2.04
CA GLU A 518 -8.74 0.28 -2.80
C GLU A 518 -9.09 -1.02 -2.03
N VAL A 519 -9.37 -0.98 -0.73
CA VAL A 519 -9.29 -2.17 0.15
C VAL A 519 -10.66 -2.72 0.56
N GLY A 520 -11.60 -1.89 0.99
CA GLY A 520 -12.95 -2.31 1.39
C GLY A 520 -13.04 -2.95 2.79
N TRP A 521 -13.70 -4.10 2.93
CA TRP A 521 -13.99 -4.72 4.24
C TRP A 521 -13.65 -6.21 4.27
N TYR A 522 -12.88 -6.61 5.28
CA TYR A 522 -12.53 -7.99 5.60
C TYR A 522 -13.29 -8.49 6.84
N LEU A 523 -13.71 -9.76 6.80
CA LEU A 523 -14.43 -10.45 7.87
C LEU A 523 -13.87 -11.86 8.09
N ASP A 524 -13.63 -12.19 9.34
CA ASP A 524 -13.10 -13.47 9.79
C ASP A 524 -13.67 -13.86 11.17
N ASP A 525 -13.48 -15.11 11.59
CA ASP A 525 -13.78 -15.64 12.93
C ASP A 525 -15.15 -15.18 13.50
N VAL A 526 -16.25 -15.61 12.88
CA VAL A 526 -17.62 -15.28 13.30
C VAL A 526 -18.13 -16.33 14.29
N GLU A 527 -18.52 -15.91 15.49
CA GLU A 527 -19.04 -16.77 16.54
C GLU A 527 -20.29 -16.19 17.18
N VAL A 528 -21.27 -17.03 17.47
CA VAL A 528 -22.40 -16.71 18.35
C VAL A 528 -22.31 -17.59 19.57
N TYR A 529 -22.33 -16.99 20.75
CA TYR A 529 -22.16 -17.73 22.01
C TYR A 529 -22.97 -17.11 23.14
N GLU A 530 -23.10 -17.86 24.25
CA GLU A 530 -23.62 -17.35 25.52
C GLU A 530 -22.69 -17.76 26.66
N CYS A 531 -22.51 -16.88 27.65
CA CYS A 531 -21.78 -17.21 28.87
C CYS A 531 -22.69 -17.88 29.89
N LYS A 532 -22.37 -19.13 30.27
CA LYS A 532 -23.13 -19.88 31.27
C LYS A 532 -22.35 -20.04 32.56
N LEU A 533 -23.08 -20.05 33.68
CA LEU A 533 -22.51 -20.53 34.93
C LEU A 533 -22.26 -22.06 34.83
N PRO A 534 -21.20 -22.58 35.45
CA PRO A 534 -20.83 -24.00 35.40
C PRO A 534 -21.93 -24.95 35.88
#